data_AF-A0A1D1XHV2-F1
#
_entry.id   AF-A0A1D1XHV2-F1
#
_cell.length_a   1.000
_cell.length_b   1.000
_cell.length_c   1.000
_cell.angle_alpha   90.00
_cell.angle_beta   90.00
_cell.angle_gamma   90.00
#
_symmetry.space_group_name_H-M   'P 1'
#
loop_
_entity.id
_entity.type
_entity.pdbx_description
1 polymer ?
#
loop_
_entity_poly.entity_id
_entity_poly.type
_entity_poly.pdbx_seq_one_letter_code
_entity_poly.pdbx_strand_id
1 'polypeptide(L)'
;REGAVVSDPETQGKKTRGEMARAARKKHLARTLNSHAQSIHEVFQVFDQPAAPSLEKVDWSEVTKLGDEISKQATITGMLWTGETPNARELEDNIGTYCNMLQGFLLLSHGSTVGAGPTLQACIHASAKQIIDCSLSLLQEATSSYGSCSDKKTTIPRLSGSVWEACSALKKTPTTNCMAIGRALTQVAVSVKDVIREMRELKPAAIGSVDEMPAETSNTCESNEEDGASEDGLGNDLSPEEMNIAHLTIDVVSDALVIIKEAIRFITSLIKKPPQGVVSENYVHPLESLLKHYQELGVQVDELGACVYPPQEVSLIRATTEKMLNITNEIQAEVQNMEGSSEGLVRSLQAFKGSLGKLQLGSCPDTGLVQEMGSLAV
;
A
#
# COMPACT_ATOMS: atom_id res chain seq x y z
N ARG A 1 56.18 2.33 -46.69
CA ARG A 1 56.60 3.44 -45.81
C ARG A 1 55.42 3.75 -44.91
N GLU A 2 55.39 3.11 -43.76
CA GLU A 2 54.41 3.34 -42.69
C GLU A 2 54.70 4.70 -42.05
N GLY A 3 53.68 5.53 -41.92
CA GLY A 3 53.75 6.81 -41.21
C GLY A 3 53.48 6.58 -39.73
N ALA A 4 54.53 6.50 -38.92
CA ALA A 4 54.41 6.52 -37.47
C ALA A 4 53.96 7.92 -37.02
N VAL A 5 52.72 8.03 -36.53
CA VAL A 5 52.23 9.20 -35.80
C VAL A 5 52.93 9.21 -34.44
N VAL A 6 54.03 9.94 -34.35
CA VAL A 6 54.71 10.22 -33.08
C VAL A 6 53.78 11.10 -32.25
N SER A 7 53.17 10.51 -31.23
CA SER A 7 52.39 11.24 -30.22
C SER A 7 53.36 11.94 -29.27
N ASP A 8 53.22 13.24 -29.14
CA ASP A 8 54.09 14.11 -28.34
C ASP A 8 53.97 13.83 -26.82
N PRO A 9 55.05 13.44 -26.13
CA PRO A 9 55.04 13.10 -24.71
C PRO A 9 54.56 14.25 -23.79
N GLU A 10 54.71 15.51 -24.19
CA GLU A 10 54.17 16.65 -23.41
C GLU A 10 52.64 16.68 -23.41
N THR A 11 52.02 16.26 -24.51
CA THR A 11 50.56 16.22 -24.67
C THR A 11 49.97 15.08 -23.85
N GLN A 12 50.70 13.96 -23.76
CA GLN A 12 50.33 12.81 -22.96
C GLN A 12 50.43 13.11 -21.45
N GLY A 13 51.50 13.79 -21.00
CA GLY A 13 51.67 14.21 -19.61
C GLY A 13 50.61 15.20 -19.10
N LYS A 14 50.20 16.17 -19.93
CA LYS A 14 49.13 17.14 -19.61
C LYS A 14 47.76 16.46 -19.48
N LYS A 15 47.45 15.48 -20.32
CA LYS A 15 46.20 14.72 -20.29
C LYS A 15 46.06 13.91 -18.99
N THR A 16 47.10 13.16 -18.59
CA THR A 16 47.12 12.42 -17.32
C THR A 16 47.01 13.30 -16.08
N ARG A 17 47.61 14.50 -16.09
CA ARG A 17 47.51 15.44 -14.96
C ARG A 17 46.10 16.03 -14.81
N GLY A 18 45.42 16.30 -15.93
CA GLY A 18 44.04 16.76 -15.95
C GLY A 18 43.04 15.71 -15.47
N GLU A 19 43.24 14.45 -15.87
CA GLU A 19 42.40 13.31 -15.43
C GLU A 19 42.56 13.04 -13.92
N MET A 20 43.79 13.05 -13.40
CA MET A 20 44.04 12.92 -11.96
C MET A 20 43.39 14.05 -11.13
N ALA A 21 43.45 15.30 -11.60
CA ALA A 21 42.81 16.42 -10.93
C ALA A 21 41.27 16.30 -10.91
N ARG A 22 40.66 15.79 -11.99
CA ARG A 22 39.21 15.52 -12.04
C ARG A 22 38.80 14.38 -11.11
N ALA A 23 39.57 13.29 -11.08
CA ALA A 23 39.34 12.18 -10.17
C ALA A 23 39.44 12.61 -8.70
N ALA A 24 40.42 13.47 -8.36
CA ALA A 24 40.55 14.02 -7.01
C ALA A 24 39.34 14.88 -6.61
N ARG A 25 38.84 15.73 -7.52
CA ARG A 25 37.62 16.54 -7.30
C ARG A 25 36.37 15.67 -7.14
N LYS A 26 36.19 14.65 -7.98
CA LYS A 26 35.10 13.67 -7.85
C LYS A 26 35.13 12.99 -6.48
N LYS A 27 36.31 12.54 -6.03
CA LYS A 27 36.47 11.92 -4.70
C LYS A 27 36.21 12.91 -3.55
N HIS A 28 36.51 14.19 -3.75
CA HIS A 28 36.17 15.25 -2.80
C HIS A 28 34.66 15.44 -2.67
N LEU A 29 33.98 15.66 -3.80
CA LEU A 29 32.51 15.78 -3.85
C LEU A 29 31.82 14.56 -3.21
N ALA A 30 32.28 13.35 -3.50
CA ALA A 30 31.72 12.13 -2.92
C ALA A 30 31.89 12.07 -1.40
N ARG A 31 33.03 12.52 -0.87
CA ARG A 31 33.25 12.62 0.58
C ARG A 31 32.33 13.67 1.22
N THR A 32 32.20 14.84 0.60
CA THR A 32 31.30 15.89 1.08
C THR A 32 29.85 15.41 1.11
N LEU A 33 29.36 14.80 0.03
CA LEU A 33 28.02 14.24 -0.03
C LEU A 33 27.81 13.14 1.02
N ASN A 34 28.76 12.20 1.17
CA ASN A 34 28.63 11.13 2.16
C ASN A 34 28.57 11.67 3.59
N SER A 35 29.33 12.73 3.89
CA SER A 35 29.27 13.41 5.20
C SER A 35 27.89 14.00 5.45
N HIS A 36 27.30 14.66 4.47
CA HIS A 36 25.93 15.19 4.58
C HIS A 36 24.88 14.09 4.66
N ALA A 37 25.00 13.03 3.84
CA ALA A 37 24.07 11.91 3.82
C ALA A 37 24.04 11.18 5.17
N GLN A 38 25.21 11.00 5.81
CA GLN A 38 25.30 10.45 7.16
C GLN A 38 24.57 11.33 8.18
N SER A 39 24.79 12.65 8.14
CA SER A 39 24.10 13.59 9.03
C SER A 39 22.59 13.62 8.79
N ILE A 40 22.13 13.55 7.54
CA ILE A 40 20.71 13.42 7.19
C ILE A 40 20.14 12.13 7.76
N HIS A 41 20.87 11.01 7.66
CA HIS A 41 20.42 9.73 8.21
C HIS A 41 20.29 9.77 9.73
N GLU A 42 21.24 10.41 10.43
CA GLU A 42 21.16 10.64 11.88
C GLU A 42 19.94 11.48 12.28
N VAL A 43 19.65 12.55 11.53
CA VAL A 43 18.42 13.35 11.73
C VAL A 43 17.17 12.52 11.43
N PHE A 44 17.22 11.67 10.41
CA PHE A 44 16.10 10.82 10.03
C PHE A 44 15.78 9.76 11.10
N GLN A 45 16.79 9.20 11.76
CA GLN A 45 16.60 8.25 12.87
C GLN A 45 15.78 8.85 14.03
N VAL A 46 15.76 10.18 14.18
CA VAL A 46 14.90 10.84 15.18
C VAL A 46 13.40 10.55 14.93
N PHE A 47 13.01 10.24 13.69
CA PHE A 47 11.62 9.91 13.35
C PHE A 47 11.15 8.56 13.90
N ASP A 48 12.08 7.68 14.29
CA ASP A 48 11.73 6.41 14.95
C ASP A 48 11.11 6.67 16.33
N GLN A 49 11.28 7.88 16.87
CA GLN A 49 10.69 8.34 18.13
C GLN A 49 9.56 9.35 17.86
N PRO A 50 8.42 9.23 18.55
CA PRO A 50 7.33 10.19 18.43
C PRO A 50 7.80 11.58 18.90
N ALA A 51 7.33 12.63 18.22
CA ALA A 51 7.60 14.00 18.66
C ALA A 51 7.05 14.23 20.08
N ALA A 52 7.80 14.97 20.89
CA ALA A 52 7.41 15.23 22.27
C ALA A 52 6.06 15.98 22.30
N PRO A 53 5.08 15.53 23.11
CA PRO A 53 3.75 16.14 23.16
C PRO A 53 3.75 17.61 23.61
N SER A 54 4.82 18.03 24.30
CA SER A 54 4.99 19.41 24.79
C SER A 54 5.45 20.40 23.72
N LEU A 55 5.77 19.93 22.51
CA LEU A 55 6.22 20.79 21.42
C LEU A 55 5.04 21.44 20.70
N GLU A 56 5.26 22.64 20.17
CA GLU A 56 4.32 23.25 19.24
C GLU A 56 4.29 22.45 17.93
N LYS A 57 3.07 22.05 17.51
CA LYS A 57 2.89 21.30 16.28
C LYS A 57 3.19 22.19 15.08
N VAL A 58 4.10 21.75 14.22
CA VAL A 58 4.41 22.42 12.96
C VAL A 58 3.25 22.23 11.99
N ASP A 59 2.78 23.32 11.39
CA ASP A 59 1.73 23.30 10.38
C ASP A 59 2.24 22.62 9.08
N TRP A 60 1.45 21.69 8.53
CA TRP A 60 1.85 20.91 7.36
C TRP A 60 2.09 21.78 6.11
N SER A 61 1.51 22.98 6.05
CA SER A 61 1.80 23.90 4.94
C SER A 61 3.27 24.30 4.90
N GLU A 62 3.96 24.39 6.04
CA GLU A 62 5.39 24.67 6.10
C GLU A 62 6.22 23.52 5.52
N VAL A 63 5.85 22.28 5.85
CA VAL A 63 6.46 21.07 5.29
C VAL A 63 6.31 21.05 3.76
N THR A 64 5.10 21.32 3.25
CA THR A 64 4.86 21.34 1.80
C THR A 64 5.58 22.49 1.08
N LYS A 65 5.69 23.68 1.70
CA LYS A 65 6.46 24.81 1.16
C LYS A 65 7.94 24.44 1.02
N LEU A 66 8.53 23.81 2.03
CA LEU A 66 9.92 23.38 1.95
C LEU A 66 10.10 22.22 0.93
N GLY A 67 9.09 21.36 0.79
CA GLY A 67 9.02 20.37 -0.30
C GLY A 67 9.03 21.01 -1.70
N ASP A 68 8.34 22.15 -1.88
CA ASP A 68 8.38 22.90 -3.15
C ASP A 68 9.77 23.53 -3.40
N GLU A 69 10.44 24.02 -2.36
CA GLU A 69 11.82 24.49 -2.49
C GLU A 69 12.80 23.35 -2.82
N ILE A 70 12.63 22.17 -2.22
CA ILE A 70 13.41 20.97 -2.59
C ILE A 70 13.22 20.61 -4.07
N SER A 71 11.98 20.66 -4.56
CA SER A 71 11.67 20.43 -5.97
C SER A 71 12.38 21.44 -6.89
N LYS A 72 12.41 22.72 -6.51
CA LYS A 72 13.18 23.77 -7.22
C LYS A 72 14.69 23.47 -7.18
N GLN A 73 15.22 23.04 -6.04
CA GLN A 73 16.63 22.68 -5.91
C GLN A 73 17.00 21.46 -6.76
N ALA A 74 16.09 20.49 -6.92
CA ALA A 74 16.25 19.37 -7.85
C ALA A 74 16.35 19.84 -9.31
N THR A 75 15.58 20.87 -9.69
CA THR A 75 15.65 21.51 -11.01
C THR A 75 16.99 22.21 -11.21
N ILE A 76 17.44 23.00 -10.23
CA ILE A 76 18.76 23.66 -10.29
C ILE A 76 19.86 22.62 -10.47
N THR A 77 19.81 21.54 -9.68
CA THR A 77 20.75 20.42 -9.78
C THR A 77 20.73 19.79 -11.16
N GLY A 78 19.54 19.55 -11.74
CA GLY A 78 19.42 19.03 -13.11
C GLY A 78 19.97 19.98 -14.17
N MET A 79 19.73 21.29 -14.02
CA MET A 79 20.22 22.33 -14.93
C MET A 79 21.74 22.47 -14.92
N LEU A 80 22.43 22.21 -13.79
CA LEU A 80 23.89 22.14 -13.75
C LEU A 80 24.47 21.10 -14.72
N TRP A 81 23.67 20.11 -15.14
CA TRP A 81 24.05 19.06 -16.09
C TRP A 81 23.55 19.32 -17.51
N THR A 82 22.88 20.45 -17.76
CA THR A 82 22.48 20.86 -19.11
C THR A 82 23.65 21.56 -19.80
N GLY A 83 24.25 20.89 -20.79
CA GLY A 83 25.38 21.43 -21.56
C GLY A 83 26.73 20.82 -21.17
N GLU A 84 27.68 21.65 -20.74
CA GLU A 84 29.03 21.24 -20.35
C GLU A 84 29.05 20.61 -18.93
N THR A 85 30.17 19.99 -18.56
CA THR A 85 30.33 19.45 -17.20
C THR A 85 30.36 20.59 -16.18
N PRO A 86 29.58 20.52 -15.09
CA PRO A 86 29.51 21.61 -14.12
C PRO A 86 30.86 21.90 -13.45
N ASN A 87 31.01 23.13 -12.95
CA ASN A 87 32.14 23.46 -12.10
C ASN A 87 32.06 22.63 -10.79
N ALA A 88 33.18 22.06 -10.34
CA ALA A 88 33.22 21.30 -9.09
C ALA A 88 32.73 22.12 -7.90
N ARG A 89 33.07 23.41 -7.85
CA ARG A 89 32.69 24.29 -6.74
C ARG A 89 31.20 24.57 -6.74
N GLU A 90 30.62 24.85 -7.91
CA GLU A 90 29.16 25.05 -8.04
C GLU A 90 28.39 23.79 -7.64
N LEU A 91 28.89 22.61 -8.01
CA LEU A 91 28.29 21.34 -7.60
C LEU A 91 28.43 21.09 -6.09
N GLU A 92 29.57 21.42 -5.49
CA GLU A 92 29.79 21.32 -4.04
C GLU A 92 28.87 22.26 -3.25
N ASP A 93 28.79 23.53 -3.65
CA ASP A 93 27.91 24.53 -3.03
C ASP A 93 26.42 24.13 -3.16
N ASN A 94 26.05 23.55 -4.31
CA ASN A 94 24.71 23.01 -4.54
C ASN A 94 24.42 21.79 -3.64
N ILE A 95 25.37 20.85 -3.49
CA ILE A 95 25.22 19.70 -2.57
C ILE A 95 24.98 20.21 -1.15
N GLY A 96 25.79 21.15 -0.66
CA GLY A 96 25.63 21.69 0.69
C GLY A 96 24.28 22.37 0.90
N THR A 97 23.88 23.24 -0.03
CA THR A 97 22.57 23.93 0.02
C THR A 97 21.42 22.93 0.03
N TYR A 98 21.45 21.95 -0.88
CA TYR A 98 20.40 20.95 -1.00
C TYR A 98 20.32 20.09 0.28
N CYS A 99 21.44 19.57 0.77
CA CYS A 99 21.45 18.76 1.98
C CYS A 99 20.94 19.51 3.22
N ASN A 100 21.26 20.80 3.35
CA ASN A 100 20.71 21.63 4.44
C ASN A 100 19.18 21.78 4.33
N MET A 101 18.64 21.92 3.11
CA MET A 101 17.19 21.95 2.90
C MET A 101 16.54 20.62 3.27
N LEU A 102 17.17 19.49 2.94
CA LEU A 102 16.69 18.15 3.33
C LEU A 102 16.65 18.00 4.86
N GLN A 103 17.68 18.46 5.57
CA GLN A 103 17.70 18.44 7.03
C GLN A 103 16.57 19.30 7.62
N GLY A 104 16.40 20.53 7.13
CA GLY A 104 15.30 21.39 7.54
C GLY A 104 13.93 20.74 7.30
N PHE A 105 13.77 20.08 6.15
CA PHE A 105 12.55 19.36 5.79
C PHE A 105 12.24 18.20 6.74
N LEU A 106 13.26 17.45 7.14
CA LEU A 106 13.09 16.41 8.14
C LEU A 106 12.66 16.99 9.50
N LEU A 107 13.29 18.06 9.96
CA LEU A 107 12.91 18.69 11.23
C LEU A 107 11.46 19.20 11.21
N LEU A 108 11.02 19.87 10.13
CA LEU A 108 9.63 20.31 10.01
C LEU A 108 8.65 19.12 9.95
N SER A 109 9.00 18.09 9.17
CA SER A 109 8.15 16.90 9.05
C SER A 109 8.01 16.17 10.39
N HIS A 110 9.09 16.08 11.18
CA HIS A 110 9.04 15.53 12.54
C HIS A 110 8.17 16.39 13.45
N GLY A 111 8.32 17.72 13.42
CA GLY A 111 7.47 18.64 14.19
C GLY A 111 5.98 18.56 13.86
N SER A 112 5.62 18.15 12.64
CA SER A 112 4.21 17.91 12.27
C SER A 112 3.64 16.59 12.82
N THR A 113 4.48 15.71 13.39
CA THR A 113 4.04 14.46 14.04
C THR A 113 3.59 14.64 15.48
N VAL A 114 3.61 15.85 16.04
CA VAL A 114 3.05 16.11 17.37
C VAL A 114 1.56 15.73 17.39
N GLY A 115 1.17 14.87 18.33
CA GLY A 115 -0.17 14.30 18.47
C GLY A 115 -0.56 13.30 17.37
N ALA A 116 0.38 12.84 16.55
CA ALA A 116 0.14 11.80 15.56
C ALA A 116 0.05 10.42 16.22
N GLY A 117 -0.94 9.63 15.82
CA GLY A 117 -0.93 8.19 16.07
C GLY A 117 0.05 7.47 15.14
N PRO A 118 0.37 6.19 15.44
CA PRO A 118 1.27 5.37 14.63
C PRO A 118 0.97 5.40 13.12
N THR A 119 -0.30 5.39 12.73
CA THR A 119 -0.69 5.36 11.31
C THR A 119 -0.35 6.67 10.59
N LEU A 120 -0.62 7.82 11.21
CA LEU A 120 -0.25 9.12 10.64
C LEU A 120 1.27 9.31 10.62
N GLN A 121 1.96 8.94 11.71
CA GLN A 121 3.42 9.01 11.81
C GLN A 121 4.06 8.17 10.69
N ALA A 122 3.59 6.95 10.46
CA ALA A 122 4.09 6.09 9.39
C ALA A 122 3.88 6.71 8.00
N CYS A 123 2.73 7.36 7.74
CA CYS A 123 2.48 8.06 6.47
C CYS A 123 3.45 9.22 6.23
N ILE A 124 3.68 10.05 7.26
CA ILE A 124 4.61 11.18 7.21
C ILE A 124 6.04 10.67 7.03
N HIS A 125 6.44 9.69 7.82
CA HIS A 125 7.75 9.05 7.74
C HIS A 125 8.02 8.49 6.35
N ALA A 126 7.08 7.72 5.77
CA ALA A 126 7.23 7.16 4.43
C ALA A 126 7.39 8.24 3.36
N SER A 127 6.61 9.33 3.46
CA SER A 127 6.69 10.46 2.53
C SER A 127 8.01 11.21 2.63
N ALA A 128 8.48 11.44 3.86
CA ALA A 128 9.77 12.06 4.12
C ALA A 128 10.92 11.19 3.59
N LYS A 129 10.89 9.89 3.87
CA LYS A 129 11.86 8.91 3.36
C LYS A 129 11.95 8.94 1.83
N GLN A 130 10.81 8.94 1.15
CA GLN A 130 10.78 8.95 -0.31
C GLN A 130 11.49 10.19 -0.90
N ILE A 131 11.25 11.37 -0.33
CA ILE A 131 11.94 12.60 -0.75
C ILE A 131 13.44 12.49 -0.51
N ILE A 132 13.86 12.05 0.68
CA ILE A 132 15.29 11.87 1.00
C ILE A 132 15.96 10.89 0.04
N ASP A 133 15.37 9.72 -0.19
CA ASP A 133 15.93 8.68 -1.05
C ASP A 133 16.06 9.17 -2.49
N CYS A 134 15.03 9.82 -3.04
CA CYS A 134 15.07 10.37 -4.40
C CYS A 134 16.12 11.49 -4.52
N SER A 135 16.18 12.41 -3.55
CA SER A 135 17.13 13.53 -3.57
C SER A 135 18.58 13.06 -3.40
N LEU A 136 18.84 12.11 -2.50
CA LEU A 136 20.17 11.53 -2.34
C LEU A 136 20.60 10.75 -3.59
N SER A 137 19.68 10.01 -4.22
CA SER A 137 19.96 9.32 -5.48
C SER A 137 20.37 10.31 -6.59
N LEU A 138 19.67 11.44 -6.71
CA LEU A 138 20.02 12.52 -7.65
C LEU A 138 21.41 13.10 -7.35
N LEU A 139 21.72 13.41 -6.09
CA LEU A 139 23.02 13.99 -5.71
C LEU A 139 24.17 12.98 -5.86
N GLN A 140 23.94 11.71 -5.54
CA GLN A 140 24.88 10.63 -5.74
C GLN A 140 25.21 10.47 -7.22
N GLU A 141 24.19 10.47 -8.08
CA GLU A 141 24.40 10.37 -9.52
C GLU A 141 25.10 11.62 -10.08
N ALA A 142 24.72 12.81 -9.65
CA ALA A 142 25.45 14.04 -10.01
C ALA A 142 26.94 13.93 -9.64
N THR A 143 27.25 13.42 -8.46
CA THR A 143 28.62 13.28 -7.99
C THR A 143 29.37 12.16 -8.71
N SER A 144 28.73 11.00 -8.94
CA SER A 144 29.30 9.84 -9.64
C SER A 144 29.58 10.17 -11.10
N SER A 145 28.74 11.01 -11.71
CA SER A 145 28.87 11.45 -13.08
C SER A 145 30.00 12.48 -13.26
N TYR A 146 30.50 13.14 -12.20
CA TYR A 146 31.54 14.15 -12.32
C TYR A 146 32.80 13.64 -13.05
N GLY A 147 33.15 14.27 -14.17
CA GLY A 147 34.32 13.92 -15.00
C GLY A 147 34.16 12.74 -15.97
N SER A 148 33.04 12.01 -15.97
CA SER A 148 32.68 11.03 -17.04
C SER A 148 31.83 11.70 -18.14
N CYS A 149 31.58 11.08 -19.30
CA CYS A 149 30.76 11.69 -20.37
C CYS A 149 29.52 10.85 -20.78
N SER A 150 29.42 9.59 -20.37
CA SER A 150 28.30 8.72 -20.76
C SER A 150 27.08 8.82 -19.81
N ASP A 151 25.88 8.77 -20.39
CA ASP A 151 24.54 8.56 -19.81
C ASP A 151 23.90 9.62 -18.88
N LYS A 152 24.54 10.79 -18.72
CA LYS A 152 24.01 11.88 -17.87
C LYS A 152 22.80 12.61 -18.44
N LYS A 153 22.71 12.65 -19.78
CA LYS A 153 21.66 13.39 -20.51
C LYS A 153 20.26 12.84 -20.27
N THR A 154 20.16 11.59 -19.82
CA THR A 154 18.89 10.91 -19.54
C THR A 154 18.73 10.61 -18.05
N THR A 155 19.81 10.25 -17.35
CA THR A 155 19.73 9.81 -15.95
C THR A 155 19.46 10.95 -14.98
N ILE A 156 20.18 12.08 -15.10
CA ILE A 156 19.99 13.22 -14.21
C ILE A 156 18.57 13.83 -14.35
N PRO A 157 18.06 14.11 -15.56
CA PRO A 157 16.68 14.58 -15.70
C PRO A 157 15.64 13.60 -15.15
N ARG A 158 15.83 12.29 -15.35
CA ARG A 158 14.94 11.27 -14.80
C ARG A 158 14.92 11.29 -13.27
N LEU A 159 16.09 11.38 -12.63
CA LEU A 159 16.20 11.45 -11.17
C LEU A 159 15.61 12.76 -10.61
N SER A 160 15.80 13.89 -11.30
CA SER A 160 15.09 15.14 -10.95
C SER A 160 13.57 14.96 -11.04
N GLY A 161 13.08 14.27 -12.08
CA GLY A 161 11.67 13.90 -12.21
C GLY A 161 11.15 13.06 -11.04
N SER A 162 11.92 12.08 -10.58
CA SER A 162 11.55 11.29 -9.39
C SER A 162 11.44 12.13 -8.12
N VAL A 163 12.31 13.13 -7.93
CA VAL A 163 12.16 14.08 -6.81
C VAL A 163 10.88 14.90 -6.95
N TRP A 164 10.56 15.39 -8.15
CA TRP A 164 9.32 16.14 -8.38
C TRP A 164 8.07 15.31 -8.08
N GLU A 165 8.06 14.04 -8.48
CA GLU A 165 6.99 13.11 -8.17
C GLU A 165 6.85 12.89 -6.66
N ALA A 166 7.96 12.72 -5.93
CA ALA A 166 7.96 12.61 -4.47
C ALA A 166 7.43 13.88 -3.79
N CYS A 167 7.88 15.07 -4.22
CA CYS A 167 7.38 16.35 -3.70
C CYS A 167 5.88 16.56 -4.04
N SER A 168 5.41 16.09 -5.19
CA SER A 168 3.99 16.10 -5.56
C SER A 168 3.17 15.14 -4.69
N ALA A 169 3.72 13.95 -4.41
CA ALA A 169 3.10 12.96 -3.53
C ALA A 169 3.00 13.45 -2.08
N LEU A 170 3.99 14.20 -1.59
CA LEU A 170 3.98 14.83 -0.25
C LEU A 170 2.75 15.70 -0.01
N LYS A 171 2.28 16.43 -1.03
CA LYS A 171 1.05 17.25 -0.93
C LYS A 171 -0.20 16.41 -0.71
N LYS A 172 -0.13 15.13 -1.06
CA LYS A 172 -1.20 14.16 -0.82
C LYS A 172 -1.02 13.46 0.51
N THR A 173 0.04 13.63 1.28
CA THR A 173 0.20 12.94 2.58
C THR A 173 -0.93 13.33 3.54
N PRO A 174 -1.52 12.39 4.30
CA PRO A 174 -2.52 12.73 5.32
C PRO A 174 -1.94 13.70 6.34
N THR A 175 -2.74 14.68 6.77
CA THR A 175 -2.32 15.71 7.74
C THR A 175 -2.95 15.54 9.13
N THR A 176 -3.90 14.60 9.25
CA THR A 176 -4.62 14.30 10.49
C THR A 176 -4.78 12.80 10.66
N ASN A 177 -4.94 12.35 11.91
CA ASN A 177 -5.13 10.94 12.24
C ASN A 177 -6.37 10.38 11.51
N CYS A 178 -7.49 11.10 11.52
CA CYS A 178 -8.69 10.70 10.80
C CYS A 178 -8.45 10.48 9.29
N MET A 179 -7.68 11.36 8.63
CA MET A 179 -7.35 11.17 7.22
C MET A 179 -6.46 9.95 6.98
N ALA A 180 -5.48 9.71 7.85
CA ALA A 180 -4.58 8.57 7.72
C ALA A 180 -5.33 7.24 7.92
N ILE A 181 -6.13 7.15 8.98
CA ILE A 181 -6.98 5.99 9.28
C ILE A 181 -8.01 5.75 8.17
N GLY A 182 -8.69 6.80 7.69
CA GLY A 182 -9.65 6.67 6.59
C GLY A 182 -9.03 6.13 5.31
N ARG A 183 -7.77 6.48 5.01
CA ARG A 183 -7.03 5.89 3.88
C ARG A 183 -6.63 4.44 4.12
N ALA A 184 -6.19 4.10 5.33
CA ALA A 184 -5.86 2.72 5.67
C ALA A 184 -7.10 1.81 5.55
N LEU A 185 -8.26 2.25 6.05
CA LEU A 185 -9.53 1.54 5.86
C LEU A 185 -9.95 1.45 4.40
N THR A 186 -9.63 2.46 3.58
CA THR A 186 -9.89 2.38 2.13
C THR A 186 -9.08 1.24 1.49
N GLN A 187 -7.85 0.97 1.95
CA GLN A 187 -7.08 -0.17 1.45
C GLN A 187 -7.70 -1.51 1.88
N VAL A 188 -8.16 -1.62 3.12
CA VAL A 188 -8.92 -2.80 3.57
C VAL A 188 -10.15 -3.02 2.69
N ALA A 189 -10.92 -1.96 2.39
CA ALA A 189 -12.08 -2.04 1.53
C ALA A 189 -11.75 -2.49 0.09
N VAL A 190 -10.58 -2.14 -0.43
CA VAL A 190 -10.12 -2.62 -1.75
C VAL A 190 -9.84 -4.11 -1.70
N SER A 191 -9.09 -4.60 -0.71
CA SER A 191 -8.83 -6.05 -0.53
C SER A 191 -10.12 -6.86 -0.46
N VAL A 192 -11.05 -6.44 0.41
CA VAL A 192 -12.37 -7.09 0.56
C VAL A 192 -13.16 -7.09 -0.75
N LYS A 193 -13.08 -6.01 -1.54
CA LYS A 193 -13.75 -5.95 -2.85
C LYS A 193 -13.13 -6.93 -3.85
N ASP A 194 -11.82 -7.12 -3.81
CA ASP A 194 -11.13 -8.06 -4.68
C ASP A 194 -11.52 -9.51 -4.34
N VAL A 195 -11.64 -9.86 -3.05
CA VAL A 195 -12.19 -11.16 -2.61
C VAL A 195 -13.61 -11.38 -3.13
N ILE A 196 -14.51 -10.39 -3.02
CA ILE A 196 -15.88 -10.50 -3.57
C ILE A 196 -15.85 -10.76 -5.08
N ARG A 197 -14.95 -10.08 -5.82
CA ARG A 197 -14.81 -10.28 -7.26
C ARG A 197 -14.40 -11.72 -7.55
N GLU A 198 -13.39 -12.23 -6.86
CA GLU A 198 -12.87 -13.59 -7.04
C GLU A 198 -13.90 -14.67 -6.70
N MET A 199 -14.63 -14.52 -5.58
CA MET A 199 -15.68 -15.46 -5.19
C MET A 199 -16.87 -15.49 -6.17
N ARG A 200 -17.14 -14.39 -6.87
CA ARG A 200 -18.20 -14.34 -7.90
C ARG A 200 -17.85 -15.08 -9.18
N GLU A 201 -16.59 -15.49 -9.34
CA GLU A 201 -16.12 -16.29 -10.48
C GLU A 201 -16.34 -17.80 -10.25
N LEU A 202 -16.76 -18.21 -9.04
CA LEU A 202 -17.10 -19.60 -8.69
C LEU A 202 -18.27 -20.13 -9.53
N LYS A 203 -18.14 -21.38 -10.01
CA LYS A 203 -19.13 -22.05 -10.86
C LYS A 203 -19.81 -23.20 -10.11
N PRO A 204 -21.12 -23.40 -10.30
CA PRO A 204 -21.79 -24.59 -9.82
C PRO A 204 -21.37 -25.81 -10.64
N ALA A 205 -21.40 -26.98 -10.01
CA ALA A 205 -21.22 -28.23 -10.71
C ALA A 205 -22.21 -28.37 -11.87
N ALA A 206 -21.70 -28.68 -13.07
CA ALA A 206 -22.56 -29.01 -14.20
C ALA A 206 -23.43 -30.22 -13.80
N ILE A 207 -24.73 -29.98 -13.63
CA ILE A 207 -25.70 -31.07 -13.47
C ILE A 207 -25.60 -31.87 -14.75
N GLY A 208 -25.07 -33.09 -14.64
CA GLY A 208 -24.85 -33.98 -15.77
C GLY A 208 -26.06 -33.96 -16.70
N SER A 209 -25.81 -33.65 -17.98
CA SER A 209 -26.80 -33.77 -19.04
C SER A 209 -27.46 -35.14 -18.91
N VAL A 210 -28.74 -35.14 -18.53
CA VAL A 210 -29.58 -36.33 -18.58
C VAL A 210 -29.62 -36.75 -20.04
N ASP A 211 -28.86 -37.79 -20.33
CA ASP A 211 -29.00 -38.77 -21.40
C ASP A 211 -30.16 -38.49 -22.36
N GLU A 212 -29.93 -37.60 -23.34
CA GLU A 212 -30.76 -37.58 -24.56
C GLU A 212 -30.31 -38.76 -25.42
N MET A 213 -31.01 -39.88 -25.21
CA MET A 213 -31.01 -41.08 -26.04
C MET A 213 -30.87 -40.71 -27.54
N PRO A 214 -29.89 -41.27 -28.28
CA PRO A 214 -29.76 -40.95 -29.69
C PRO A 214 -30.85 -41.67 -30.48
N ALA A 215 -31.78 -40.90 -31.04
CA ALA A 215 -32.64 -41.39 -32.10
C ALA A 215 -31.79 -41.55 -33.39
N GLU A 216 -31.51 -42.80 -33.74
CA GLU A 216 -30.93 -43.16 -35.04
C GLU A 216 -31.78 -42.60 -36.19
N THR A 217 -31.18 -41.95 -37.21
CA THR A 217 -30.93 -42.58 -38.51
C THR A 217 -30.15 -41.68 -39.51
N SER A 218 -29.15 -42.31 -40.13
CA SER A 218 -28.65 -42.14 -41.52
C SER A 218 -27.50 -41.15 -41.85
N ASN A 219 -26.30 -41.73 -41.92
CA ASN A 219 -25.25 -41.63 -42.96
C ASN A 219 -24.83 -40.26 -43.52
N THR A 220 -23.55 -39.87 -43.31
CA THR A 220 -22.42 -40.21 -44.19
C THR A 220 -21.09 -39.81 -43.53
N CYS A 221 -20.08 -40.68 -43.71
CA CYS A 221 -18.65 -40.61 -43.38
C CYS A 221 -18.02 -39.26 -43.82
N GLU A 222 -16.98 -38.70 -43.19
CA GLU A 222 -15.61 -39.24 -43.13
C GLU A 222 -14.80 -38.64 -41.95
N SER A 223 -13.84 -39.46 -41.53
CA SER A 223 -12.83 -39.36 -40.47
C SER A 223 -11.93 -38.12 -40.49
N ASN A 224 -11.65 -37.58 -39.30
CA ASN A 224 -10.27 -37.39 -38.82
C ASN A 224 -10.26 -37.39 -37.29
N GLU A 225 -9.63 -38.43 -36.74
CA GLU A 225 -9.18 -38.50 -35.35
C GLU A 225 -7.93 -37.62 -35.20
N GLU A 226 -8.00 -36.57 -34.38
CA GLU A 226 -6.84 -36.08 -33.64
C GLU A 226 -7.29 -35.73 -32.22
N ASP A 227 -7.09 -36.73 -31.36
CA ASP A 227 -6.57 -36.63 -30.00
C ASP A 227 -6.31 -35.21 -29.48
N GLY A 228 -7.29 -34.72 -28.74
CA GLY A 228 -7.14 -33.62 -27.79
C GLY A 228 -7.88 -34.02 -26.54
N ALA A 229 -7.30 -34.98 -25.80
CA ALA A 229 -7.73 -35.36 -24.46
C ALA A 229 -8.18 -34.09 -23.71
N SER A 230 -9.48 -33.99 -23.47
CA SER A 230 -10.07 -32.93 -22.66
C SER A 230 -9.60 -33.13 -21.23
N GLU A 231 -8.42 -32.57 -20.93
CA GLU A 231 -7.84 -32.42 -19.61
C GLU A 231 -8.55 -31.30 -18.81
N ASP A 232 -9.84 -31.06 -19.08
CA ASP A 232 -10.69 -30.10 -18.34
C ASP A 232 -11.44 -30.80 -17.18
N GLY A 233 -11.02 -32.03 -16.84
CA GLY A 233 -11.65 -32.93 -15.89
C GLY A 233 -11.04 -32.93 -14.49
N LEU A 234 -10.60 -31.77 -13.99
CA LEU A 234 -10.34 -31.60 -12.55
C LEU A 234 -11.51 -30.79 -11.98
N GLY A 235 -12.47 -31.51 -11.39
CA GLY A 235 -13.69 -30.96 -10.80
C GLY A 235 -13.42 -29.78 -9.87
N ASN A 236 -13.60 -28.57 -10.40
CA ASN A 236 -13.62 -27.29 -9.70
C ASN A 236 -15.06 -26.83 -9.41
N ASP A 237 -15.96 -27.78 -9.53
CA ASP A 237 -17.39 -27.62 -9.69
C ASP A 237 -18.02 -27.85 -8.31
N LEU A 238 -18.56 -26.79 -7.71
CA LEU A 238 -19.11 -26.84 -6.36
C LEU A 238 -20.40 -27.66 -6.33
N SER A 239 -20.57 -28.53 -5.32
CA SER A 239 -21.86 -29.17 -5.06
C SER A 239 -22.95 -28.12 -4.79
N PRO A 240 -24.25 -28.45 -4.91
CA PRO A 240 -25.33 -27.52 -4.55
C PRO A 240 -25.20 -26.99 -3.12
N GLU A 241 -24.77 -27.83 -2.19
CA GLU A 241 -24.52 -27.47 -0.78
C GLU A 241 -23.30 -26.56 -0.64
N GLU A 242 -22.19 -26.89 -1.29
CA GLU A 242 -20.97 -26.06 -1.30
C GLU A 242 -21.22 -24.70 -1.96
N MET A 243 -22.02 -24.67 -3.02
CA MET A 243 -22.42 -23.44 -3.70
C MET A 243 -23.32 -22.57 -2.80
N ASN A 244 -24.19 -23.18 -1.98
CA ASN A 244 -24.97 -22.46 -0.99
C ASN A 244 -24.07 -21.82 0.08
N ILE A 245 -23.05 -22.53 0.56
CA ILE A 245 -22.05 -21.97 1.50
C ILE A 245 -21.28 -20.81 0.84
N ALA A 246 -20.89 -20.96 -0.43
CA ALA A 246 -20.22 -19.89 -1.18
C ALA A 246 -21.10 -18.63 -1.30
N HIS A 247 -22.38 -18.77 -1.62
CA HIS A 247 -23.32 -17.64 -1.66
C HIS A 247 -23.49 -16.94 -0.31
N LEU A 248 -23.70 -17.71 0.77
CA LEU A 248 -23.77 -17.15 2.13
C LEU A 248 -22.49 -16.41 2.51
N THR A 249 -21.34 -16.92 2.08
CA THR A 249 -20.06 -16.27 2.30
C THR A 249 -19.93 -14.97 1.50
N ILE A 250 -20.37 -14.93 0.25
CA ILE A 250 -20.41 -13.69 -0.57
C ILE A 250 -21.26 -12.62 0.12
N ASP A 251 -22.40 -12.99 0.70
CA ASP A 251 -23.26 -12.07 1.46
C ASP A 251 -22.52 -11.52 2.69
N VAL A 252 -21.86 -12.38 3.48
CA VAL A 252 -21.03 -11.97 4.63
C VAL A 252 -19.93 -11.00 4.20
N VAL A 253 -19.16 -11.33 3.17
CA VAL A 253 -18.06 -10.47 2.71
C VAL A 253 -18.59 -9.15 2.13
N SER A 254 -19.75 -9.17 1.47
CA SER A 254 -20.43 -7.97 0.98
C SER A 254 -20.86 -7.04 2.12
N ASP A 255 -21.41 -7.61 3.20
CA ASP A 255 -21.77 -6.84 4.40
C ASP A 255 -20.52 -6.32 5.14
N ALA A 256 -19.43 -7.09 5.16
CA ALA A 256 -18.12 -6.63 5.68
C ALA A 256 -17.66 -5.36 4.93
N LEU A 257 -17.79 -5.34 3.60
CA LEU A 257 -17.48 -4.15 2.79
C LEU A 257 -18.39 -2.96 3.14
N VAL A 258 -19.68 -3.20 3.43
CA VAL A 258 -20.62 -2.14 3.83
C VAL A 258 -20.20 -1.51 5.16
N ILE A 259 -19.85 -2.32 6.17
CA ILE A 259 -19.43 -1.79 7.48
C ILE A 259 -18.13 -0.98 7.37
N ILE A 260 -17.18 -1.39 6.53
CA ILE A 260 -15.94 -0.61 6.30
C ILE A 260 -16.27 0.73 5.63
N LYS A 261 -17.17 0.74 4.64
CA LYS A 261 -17.62 1.99 3.98
C LYS A 261 -18.33 2.92 4.95
N GLU A 262 -19.16 2.41 5.85
CA GLU A 262 -19.79 3.22 6.90
C GLU A 262 -18.77 3.75 7.92
N ALA A 263 -17.73 2.98 8.26
CA ALA A 263 -16.65 3.45 9.12
C ALA A 263 -15.87 4.61 8.47
N ILE A 264 -15.55 4.51 7.17
CA ILE A 264 -14.92 5.59 6.41
C ILE A 264 -15.80 6.85 6.44
N ARG A 265 -17.12 6.71 6.25
CA ARG A 265 -18.06 7.85 6.34
C ARG A 265 -18.09 8.46 7.74
N PHE A 266 -18.11 7.61 8.77
CA PHE A 266 -18.08 8.04 10.17
C PHE A 266 -16.81 8.84 10.47
N ILE A 267 -15.62 8.31 10.16
CA ILE A 267 -14.34 9.00 10.35
C ILE A 267 -14.28 10.30 9.54
N THR A 268 -14.78 10.29 8.30
CA THR A 268 -14.86 11.50 7.47
C THR A 268 -15.76 12.56 8.11
N SER A 269 -16.83 12.16 8.80
CA SER A 269 -17.69 13.08 9.53
C SER A 269 -17.00 13.72 10.74
N LEU A 270 -16.07 13.00 11.38
CA LEU A 270 -15.26 13.55 12.49
C LEU A 270 -14.35 14.69 12.01
N ILE A 271 -13.82 14.61 10.78
CA ILE A 271 -12.98 15.66 10.17
C ILE A 271 -13.76 16.97 9.98
N LYS A 272 -15.07 16.89 9.70
CA LYS A 272 -15.91 18.07 9.39
C LYS A 272 -16.38 18.83 10.63
N LYS A 273 -16.26 18.26 11.84
CA LYS A 273 -16.60 18.94 13.08
C LYS A 273 -15.47 19.93 13.41
N PRO A 274 -15.76 21.23 13.63
CA PRO A 274 -14.72 22.18 14.00
C PRO A 274 -14.06 21.74 15.31
N PRO A 275 -12.75 21.97 15.48
CA PRO A 275 -12.08 21.66 16.73
C PRO A 275 -12.62 22.62 17.79
N GLN A 276 -13.58 22.15 18.58
CA GLN A 276 -13.68 22.62 19.94
C GLN A 276 -12.37 22.17 20.60
N GLY A 277 -11.52 23.13 20.93
CA GLY A 277 -10.16 22.89 21.40
C GLY A 277 -10.15 21.79 22.46
N VAL A 278 -9.13 20.92 22.41
CA VAL A 278 -8.90 19.72 23.25
C VAL A 278 -9.36 18.38 22.64
N VAL A 279 -10.19 18.36 21.60
CA VAL A 279 -10.85 17.11 21.16
C VAL A 279 -10.01 16.17 20.25
N SER A 280 -8.99 16.65 19.53
CA SER A 280 -8.31 15.82 18.50
C SER A 280 -7.33 14.76 19.05
N GLU A 281 -6.78 14.95 20.25
CA GLU A 281 -5.84 14.00 20.87
C GLU A 281 -6.56 12.82 21.55
N ASN A 282 -7.77 13.05 22.07
CA ASN A 282 -8.56 12.04 22.78
C ASN A 282 -9.06 10.90 21.88
N TYR A 283 -9.07 11.09 20.56
CA TYR A 283 -9.53 10.08 19.62
C TYR A 283 -8.41 9.25 18.97
N VAL A 284 -7.15 9.56 19.22
CA VAL A 284 -6.04 8.84 18.56
C VAL A 284 -6.08 7.35 18.89
N HIS A 285 -6.14 7.00 20.18
CA HIS A 285 -6.16 5.60 20.59
C HIS A 285 -7.42 4.85 20.10
N PRO A 286 -8.67 5.35 20.29
CA PRO A 286 -9.85 4.69 19.73
C PRO A 286 -9.81 4.53 18.21
N LEU A 287 -9.27 5.50 17.46
CA LEU A 287 -9.16 5.41 16.00
C LEU A 287 -8.14 4.36 15.53
N GLU A 288 -6.98 4.29 16.18
CA GLU A 288 -5.96 3.29 15.88
C GLU A 288 -6.45 1.88 16.27
N SER A 289 -7.12 1.76 17.41
CA SER A 289 -7.79 0.54 17.83
C SER A 289 -8.84 0.10 16.81
N LEU A 290 -9.72 1.01 16.38
CA LEU A 290 -10.73 0.74 15.35
C LEU A 290 -10.09 0.25 14.04
N LEU A 291 -9.01 0.91 13.57
CA LEU A 291 -8.30 0.47 12.37
C LEU A 291 -7.76 -0.94 12.51
N LYS A 292 -7.15 -1.26 13.65
CA LYS A 292 -6.60 -2.59 13.91
C LYS A 292 -7.67 -3.67 13.76
N HIS A 293 -8.84 -3.48 14.37
CA HIS A 293 -9.95 -4.44 14.24
C HIS A 293 -10.43 -4.58 12.79
N TYR A 294 -10.48 -3.50 12.00
CA TYR A 294 -10.84 -3.60 10.57
C TYR A 294 -9.76 -4.28 9.73
N GLN A 295 -8.48 -4.12 10.06
CA GLN A 295 -7.39 -4.86 9.40
C GLN A 295 -7.47 -6.35 9.71
N GLU A 296 -7.70 -6.71 10.98
CA GLU A 296 -7.92 -8.09 11.40
C GLU A 296 -9.16 -8.69 10.72
N LEU A 297 -10.24 -7.92 10.59
CA LEU A 297 -11.42 -8.31 9.83
C LEU A 297 -11.09 -8.58 8.36
N GLY A 298 -10.27 -7.73 7.72
CA GLY A 298 -9.79 -7.94 6.36
C GLY A 298 -9.05 -9.26 6.20
N VAL A 299 -8.16 -9.61 7.14
CA VAL A 299 -7.47 -10.91 7.16
C VAL A 299 -8.47 -12.07 7.28
N GLN A 300 -9.49 -11.93 8.13
CA GLN A 300 -10.52 -12.98 8.22
C GLN A 300 -11.36 -13.09 6.95
N VAL A 301 -11.61 -11.99 6.23
CA VAL A 301 -12.29 -12.01 4.93
C VAL A 301 -11.46 -12.76 3.89
N ASP A 302 -10.16 -12.50 3.80
CA ASP A 302 -9.27 -13.20 2.87
C ASP A 302 -9.24 -14.71 3.16
N GLU A 303 -9.11 -15.08 4.44
CA GLU A 303 -9.17 -16.47 4.90
C GLU A 303 -10.50 -17.13 4.54
N LEU A 304 -11.61 -16.44 4.81
CA LEU A 304 -12.95 -16.94 4.52
C LEU A 304 -13.17 -17.12 3.01
N GLY A 305 -12.64 -16.21 2.19
CA GLY A 305 -12.64 -16.31 0.73
C GLY A 305 -11.85 -17.51 0.22
N ALA A 306 -10.72 -17.86 0.86
CA ALA A 306 -9.96 -19.05 0.49
C ALA A 306 -10.71 -20.36 0.84
N CYS A 307 -11.42 -20.39 1.97
CA CYS A 307 -12.10 -21.60 2.47
C CYS A 307 -13.26 -22.09 1.58
N VAL A 308 -13.80 -21.24 0.70
CA VAL A 308 -14.95 -21.58 -0.15
C VAL A 308 -14.57 -22.26 -1.47
N TYR A 309 -13.27 -22.34 -1.79
CA TYR A 309 -12.79 -23.09 -2.95
C TYR A 309 -12.76 -24.60 -2.64
N PRO A 310 -13.04 -25.47 -3.63
CA PRO A 310 -13.04 -26.92 -3.41
C PRO A 310 -11.65 -27.50 -3.03
N PRO A 311 -11.59 -28.49 -2.11
CA PRO A 311 -12.67 -28.92 -1.21
C PRO A 311 -12.89 -27.90 -0.08
N GLN A 312 -14.15 -27.57 0.21
CA GLN A 312 -14.45 -26.52 1.19
C GLN A 312 -14.05 -26.89 2.63
N GLU A 313 -13.39 -25.95 3.32
CA GLU A 313 -12.91 -26.13 4.69
C GLU A 313 -13.96 -25.70 5.72
N VAL A 314 -15.08 -26.41 5.79
CA VAL A 314 -16.26 -26.04 6.62
C VAL A 314 -15.93 -25.78 8.11
N SER A 315 -14.96 -26.52 8.67
CA SER A 315 -14.51 -26.30 10.05
C SER A 315 -13.80 -24.96 10.22
N LEU A 316 -13.01 -24.56 9.22
CA LEU A 316 -12.29 -23.29 9.20
C LEU A 316 -13.24 -22.13 8.92
N ILE A 317 -14.21 -22.29 8.01
CA ILE A 317 -15.31 -21.33 7.78
C ILE A 317 -15.99 -20.98 9.11
N ARG A 318 -16.31 -21.97 9.94
CA ARG A 318 -16.94 -21.76 11.24
C ARG A 318 -16.04 -21.00 12.20
N ALA A 319 -14.78 -21.42 12.35
CA ALA A 319 -13.82 -20.76 13.22
C ALA A 319 -13.57 -19.30 12.81
N THR A 320 -13.46 -19.03 11.51
CA THR A 320 -13.30 -17.70 10.94
C THR A 320 -14.54 -16.84 11.17
N THR A 321 -15.74 -17.39 10.99
CA THR A 321 -17.02 -16.71 11.29
C THR A 321 -17.12 -16.28 12.76
N GLU A 322 -16.71 -17.14 13.69
CA GLU A 322 -16.69 -16.82 15.12
C GLU A 322 -15.69 -15.71 15.47
N LYS A 323 -14.49 -15.74 14.86
CA LYS A 323 -13.50 -14.65 15.00
C LYS A 323 -14.05 -13.33 14.47
N MET A 324 -14.69 -13.33 13.29
CA MET A 324 -15.31 -12.14 12.71
C MET A 324 -16.42 -11.58 13.61
N LEU A 325 -17.20 -12.44 14.28
CA LEU A 325 -18.22 -12.00 15.24
C LEU A 325 -17.59 -11.28 16.43
N ASN A 326 -16.50 -11.82 16.99
CA ASN A 326 -15.77 -11.20 18.10
C ASN A 326 -15.19 -9.83 17.70
N ILE A 327 -14.51 -9.76 16.56
CA ILE A 327 -13.97 -8.51 16.00
C ILE A 327 -15.10 -7.48 15.82
N THR A 328 -16.27 -7.90 15.34
CA THR A 328 -17.43 -7.01 15.16
C THR A 328 -17.95 -6.45 16.49
N ASN A 329 -17.88 -7.23 17.57
CA ASN A 329 -18.24 -6.75 18.91
C ASN A 329 -17.24 -5.69 19.40
N GLU A 330 -15.94 -5.90 19.17
CA GLU A 330 -14.89 -4.95 19.53
C GLU A 330 -15.00 -3.64 18.74
N ILE A 331 -15.24 -3.72 17.42
CA ILE A 331 -15.55 -2.55 16.57
C ILE A 331 -16.74 -1.78 17.13
N GLN A 332 -17.82 -2.48 17.49
CA GLN A 332 -19.01 -1.84 18.04
C GLN A 332 -18.71 -1.12 19.37
N ALA A 333 -17.93 -1.73 20.26
CA ALA A 333 -17.53 -1.12 21.52
C ALA A 333 -16.71 0.16 21.30
N GLU A 334 -15.73 0.13 20.39
CA GLU A 334 -14.92 1.31 20.08
C GLU A 334 -15.73 2.46 19.47
N VAL A 335 -16.67 2.13 18.57
CA VAL A 335 -17.59 3.13 17.99
C VAL A 335 -18.48 3.77 19.05
N GLN A 336 -18.91 3.01 20.06
CA GLN A 336 -19.72 3.52 21.18
C GLN A 336 -18.92 4.41 22.13
N ASN A 337 -17.61 4.14 22.29
CA ASN A 337 -16.72 4.94 23.13
C ASN A 337 -16.41 6.33 22.53
N MET A 338 -16.57 6.50 21.22
CA MET A 338 -16.38 7.79 20.55
C MET A 338 -17.66 8.63 20.58
N GLU A 339 -17.58 9.91 21.01
CA GLU A 339 -18.74 10.82 21.02
C GLU A 339 -19.20 11.13 19.58
N GLY A 340 -20.12 10.33 19.08
CA GLY A 340 -20.66 10.51 17.73
C GLY A 340 -21.25 9.27 17.09
N SER A 341 -21.81 8.33 17.86
CA SER A 341 -22.43 7.09 17.34
C SER A 341 -23.17 7.31 16.01
N SER A 342 -22.63 6.72 14.94
CA SER A 342 -23.30 6.72 13.63
C SER A 342 -24.35 5.63 13.62
N GLU A 343 -25.64 6.00 13.66
CA GLU A 343 -26.76 5.05 13.53
C GLU A 343 -26.61 4.15 12.28
N GLY A 344 -26.07 4.70 11.19
CA GLY A 344 -25.78 3.96 9.96
C GLY A 344 -24.74 2.86 10.16
N LEU A 345 -23.67 3.16 10.89
CA LEU A 345 -22.62 2.19 11.20
C LEU A 345 -23.13 1.09 12.14
N VAL A 346 -23.85 1.46 13.20
CA VAL A 346 -24.44 0.50 14.16
C VAL A 346 -25.43 -0.45 13.45
N ARG A 347 -26.30 0.08 12.60
CA ARG A 347 -27.23 -0.73 11.80
C ARG A 347 -26.50 -1.71 10.89
N SER A 348 -25.43 -1.26 10.23
CA SER A 348 -24.65 -2.11 9.32
C SER A 348 -23.90 -3.21 10.08
N LEU A 349 -23.38 -2.91 11.28
CA LEU A 349 -22.77 -3.91 12.16
C LEU A 349 -23.79 -4.98 12.59
N GLN A 350 -25.03 -4.60 12.88
CA GLN A 350 -26.09 -5.57 13.21
C GLN A 350 -26.46 -6.45 12.01
N ALA A 351 -26.56 -5.87 10.81
CA ALA A 351 -26.81 -6.62 9.58
C ALA A 351 -25.70 -7.65 9.32
N PHE A 352 -24.43 -7.23 9.44
CA PHE A 352 -23.27 -8.10 9.28
C PHE A 352 -23.27 -9.28 10.27
N LYS A 353 -23.58 -9.03 11.55
CA LYS A 353 -23.75 -10.12 12.55
C LYS A 353 -24.86 -11.09 12.16
N GLY A 354 -25.95 -10.59 11.60
CA GLY A 354 -27.04 -11.42 11.08
C GLY A 354 -26.58 -12.34 9.96
N SER A 355 -25.79 -11.84 9.02
CA SER A 355 -25.22 -12.62 7.91
C SER A 355 -24.21 -13.66 8.40
N LEU A 356 -23.33 -13.31 9.34
CA LEU A 356 -22.43 -14.27 10.00
C LEU A 356 -23.21 -15.41 10.68
N GLY A 357 -24.31 -15.10 11.36
CA GLY A 357 -25.17 -16.11 11.98
C GLY A 357 -25.80 -17.08 10.97
N LYS A 358 -26.23 -16.57 9.80
CA LYS A 358 -26.74 -17.42 8.71
C LYS A 358 -25.67 -18.35 8.16
N LEU A 359 -24.45 -17.85 7.94
CA LEU A 359 -23.34 -18.66 7.46
C LEU A 359 -22.96 -19.75 8.46
N GLN A 360 -22.94 -19.43 9.76
CA GLN A 360 -22.66 -20.41 10.81
C GLN A 360 -23.68 -21.55 10.84
N LEU A 361 -24.97 -21.25 10.64
CA LEU A 361 -26.04 -22.25 10.55
C LEU A 361 -25.96 -23.08 9.26
N GLY A 362 -25.70 -22.43 8.12
CA GLY A 362 -25.55 -23.11 6.82
C GLY A 362 -24.29 -23.98 6.72
N SER A 363 -23.27 -23.71 7.53
CA SER A 363 -22.02 -24.48 7.64
C SER A 363 -22.09 -25.59 8.69
N CYS A 364 -23.30 -25.94 9.16
CA CYS A 364 -23.49 -27.06 10.07
C CYS A 364 -23.77 -28.33 9.24
N PRO A 365 -22.96 -29.40 9.38
CA PRO A 365 -23.37 -30.69 8.83
C PRO A 365 -24.60 -31.12 9.61
N ASP A 366 -25.67 -31.46 8.89
CA ASP A 366 -26.91 -31.98 9.44
C ASP A 366 -26.62 -33.05 10.52
N THR A 367 -26.73 -32.70 11.80
CA THR A 367 -27.03 -33.71 12.82
C THR A 367 -28.46 -34.12 12.54
N GLY A 368 -28.59 -35.23 11.81
CA GLY A 368 -29.79 -35.68 11.13
C GLY A 368 -31.09 -35.40 11.87
N LEU A 369 -31.95 -34.61 11.23
CA LEU A 369 -33.40 -34.64 11.41
C LEU A 369 -34.04 -35.87 10.74
N VAL A 370 -33.34 -37.01 10.72
CA VAL A 370 -33.83 -38.29 10.18
C VAL A 370 -33.66 -39.39 11.23
N GLN A 371 -34.21 -39.21 12.44
CA GLN A 371 -34.56 -40.36 13.29
C GLN A 371 -35.59 -40.06 14.39
N GLU A 372 -36.70 -39.38 14.08
CA GLU A 372 -37.82 -39.29 15.04
C GLU A 372 -39.21 -39.38 14.38
N MET A 373 -39.34 -40.20 13.33
CA MET A 373 -40.65 -40.65 12.81
C MET A 373 -40.71 -42.18 12.61
N GLY A 374 -40.07 -42.95 13.50
CA GLY A 374 -39.96 -44.41 13.40
C GLY A 374 -40.30 -45.18 14.67
N SER A 375 -41.01 -44.60 15.64
CA SER A 375 -41.34 -45.29 16.89
C SER A 375 -42.72 -44.93 17.45
N LEU A 376 -43.75 -44.93 16.60
CA LEU A 376 -45.15 -45.05 17.02
C LEU A 376 -45.91 -45.97 16.07
N ALA A 377 -45.51 -47.25 16.03
CA ALA A 377 -46.34 -48.36 15.58
C ALA A 377 -45.66 -49.71 15.93
N VAL A 378 -45.84 -50.18 17.17
CA VAL A 378 -46.21 -51.57 17.51
C VAL A 378 -47.06 -51.53 18.77
#